data_AF-A0A735MSY1-F1
#
_entry.id   AF-A0A735MSY1-F1
#
_cell.length_a   1.000
_cell.length_b   1.000
_cell.length_c   1.000
_cell.angle_alpha   90.00
_cell.angle_beta   90.00
_cell.angle_gamma   90.00
#
_symmetry.space_group_name_H-M   'P 1'
#
loop_
_entity.id
_entity.type
_entity.pdbx_description
1 polymer ?
#
loop_
_entity_poly.entity_id
_entity_poly.type
_entity_poly.pdbx_seq_one_letter_code
_entity_poly.pdbx_strand_id
1 'polypeptide(L)'
;PVWRLQGGSNAVIMPPHVGDIGFLGICDRDISAVKATRQAAMPGSKRTHNYADAIWLGGVLNGAPVQFVEFADNQIRVISPW
;
A
#
# COMPACT_ATOMS: atom_id res chain seq x y z
N PRO A 1 1.96 0.76 7.90
CA PRO A 1 1.34 -0.40 7.22
C PRO A 1 1.52 -0.26 5.70
N VAL A 2 1.27 -1.32 4.92
CA VAL A 2 1.33 -1.28 3.44
C VAL A 2 -0.09 -1.25 2.88
N TRP A 3 -0.35 -0.34 1.95
CA TRP A 3 -1.64 -0.27 1.25
C TRP A 3 -1.85 -1.49 0.34
N ARG A 4 -3.10 -1.94 0.25
CA ARG A 4 -3.56 -2.94 -0.71
C ARG A 4 -4.86 -2.43 -1.32
N LEU A 5 -5.04 -2.66 -2.63
CA LEU A 5 -6.33 -2.43 -3.27
C LEU A 5 -7.30 -3.54 -2.80
N GLN A 6 -8.14 -3.22 -1.81
CA GLN A 6 -9.05 -4.18 -1.18
C GLN A 6 -10.43 -3.56 -0.95
N GLY A 7 -11.47 -4.38 -1.16
CA GLY A 7 -12.86 -4.08 -0.82
C GLY A 7 -13.57 -5.33 -0.30
N GLY A 8 -14.07 -5.28 0.94
CA GLY A 8 -14.63 -6.46 1.60
C GLY A 8 -13.61 -7.61 1.68
N SER A 9 -14.02 -8.80 1.23
CA SER A 9 -13.18 -10.00 1.14
C SER A 9 -12.35 -10.10 -0.15
N ASN A 10 -12.46 -9.13 -1.07
CA ASN A 10 -11.78 -9.15 -2.36
C ASN A 10 -10.60 -8.19 -2.36
N ALA A 11 -9.46 -8.61 -2.92
CA ALA A 11 -8.26 -7.77 -3.00
C ALA A 11 -7.40 -8.08 -4.23
N VAL A 12 -6.72 -7.06 -4.75
CA VAL A 12 -5.53 -7.23 -5.60
C VAL A 12 -4.31 -7.19 -4.67
N ILE A 13 -3.58 -8.30 -4.59
CA ILE A 13 -2.48 -8.48 -3.66
C ILE A 13 -1.16 -8.41 -4.42
N MET A 14 -0.39 -7.36 -4.16
CA MET A 14 0.96 -7.15 -4.69
C MET A 14 1.90 -6.85 -3.52
N PRO A 15 2.55 -7.86 -2.93
CA PRO A 15 3.47 -7.65 -1.81
C PRO A 15 4.70 -6.84 -2.26
N PRO A 16 5.18 -5.88 -1.44
CA PRO A 16 6.40 -5.16 -1.75
C PRO A 16 7.63 -6.04 -1.60
N HIS A 17 8.66 -5.74 -2.38
CA HIS A 17 9.99 -6.30 -2.29
C HIS A 17 11.00 -5.29 -1.72
N VAL A 18 12.09 -5.80 -1.15
CA VAL A 18 13.20 -4.96 -0.69
C VAL A 18 13.80 -4.24 -1.90
N GLY A 19 13.90 -2.93 -1.81
CA GLY A 19 14.37 -2.06 -2.90
C GLY A 19 13.27 -1.37 -3.68
N ASP A 20 12.00 -1.72 -3.46
CA ASP A 20 10.87 -1.04 -4.09
C ASP A 20 10.79 0.43 -3.66
N ILE A 21 10.62 1.30 -4.64
CA ILE A 21 10.37 2.72 -4.46
C ILE A 21 8.84 2.94 -4.44
N GLY A 22 8.41 3.85 -3.58
CA GLY A 22 7.00 4.12 -3.38
C GLY A 22 6.75 5.48 -2.75
N PHE A 23 5.47 5.82 -2.69
CA PHE A 23 4.97 6.98 -1.99
C PHE A 23 4.69 6.64 -0.52
N LEU A 24 4.95 7.59 0.37
CA LEU A 24 4.64 7.46 1.78
C LEU A 24 3.65 8.53 2.19
N GLY A 25 2.48 8.11 2.67
CA GLY A 25 1.48 8.99 3.26
C GLY A 25 1.65 9.03 4.78
N ILE A 26 1.86 10.23 5.34
CA ILE A 26 1.99 10.40 6.79
C ILE A 26 0.64 10.84 7.37
N CYS A 27 0.14 10.10 8.36
CA CYS A 27 -1.13 10.42 9.00
C CYS A 27 -1.02 11.65 9.90
N ASP A 28 -2.13 12.37 10.05
CA ASP A 28 -2.21 13.56 10.90
C ASP A 28 -1.99 13.25 12.39
N ARG A 29 -2.31 12.02 12.83
CA ARG A 29 -2.29 11.58 14.23
C ARG A 29 -1.68 10.19 14.37
N ASP A 30 -1.37 9.83 15.62
CA ASP A 30 -0.91 8.51 15.99
C ASP A 30 -1.91 7.41 15.60
N ILE A 31 -1.46 6.46 14.78
CA ILE A 31 -2.29 5.35 14.29
C ILE A 31 -2.00 4.01 14.99
N SER A 32 -1.25 3.99 16.09
CA SER A 32 -0.83 2.76 16.77
C SER A 32 -2.02 1.93 17.26
N ALA A 33 -3.01 2.57 17.86
CA ALA A 33 -4.22 1.91 18.34
C ALA A 33 -5.05 1.33 17.19
N VAL A 34 -5.35 2.13 16.16
CA VAL A 34 -6.14 1.67 15.00
C VAL A 34 -5.42 0.56 14.21
N LYS A 35 -4.07 0.58 14.14
CA LYS A 35 -3.28 -0.51 13.54
C LYS A 35 -3.44 -1.82 14.32
N ALA A 36 -3.40 -1.75 15.66
CA ALA A 36 -3.47 -2.92 16.53
C ALA A 36 -4.88 -3.53 16.59
N THR A 37 -5.91 -2.68 16.71
CA THR A 37 -7.29 -3.14 16.95
C THR A 37 -8.11 -3.28 15.69
N ARG A 38 -7.73 -2.60 14.60
CA ARG A 38 -8.53 -2.47 13.36
C ARG A 38 -9.94 -1.91 13.60
N GLN A 39 -10.07 -1.06 14.63
CA GLN A 39 -11.31 -0.38 15.01
C GLN A 39 -11.06 1.12 15.17
N ALA A 40 -12.14 1.91 15.20
CA ALA A 40 -12.05 3.31 15.56
C ALA A 40 -11.44 3.45 16.96
N ALA A 41 -10.44 4.31 17.10
CA ALA A 41 -9.73 4.53 18.36
C ALA A 41 -9.20 5.96 18.45
N MET A 42 -9.04 6.45 19.68
CA MET A 42 -8.36 7.72 19.94
C MET A 42 -6.85 7.59 19.70
N PRO A 43 -6.15 8.68 19.33
CA PRO A 43 -4.70 8.65 19.18
C PRO A 43 -3.98 8.23 20.48
N GLY A 44 -3.03 7.29 20.36
CA GLY A 44 -2.27 6.78 21.51
C GLY A 44 -1.20 7.75 22.04
N SER A 45 -0.94 8.84 21.32
CA SER A 45 -0.01 9.88 21.71
C SER A 45 -0.38 11.23 21.10
N LYS A 46 0.37 12.28 21.45
CA LYS A 46 0.23 13.62 20.86
C LYS A 46 1.00 13.80 19.55
N ARG A 47 1.62 12.75 19.00
CA ARG A 47 2.36 12.85 17.73
C ARG A 47 1.44 13.32 16.60
N THR A 48 2.00 14.15 15.74
CA THR A 48 1.37 14.63 14.51
C THR A 48 2.37 14.57 13.38
N HIS A 49 1.91 14.22 12.18
CA HIS A 49 2.73 14.17 10.95
C HIS A 49 4.08 13.48 11.16
N ASN A 50 4.08 12.35 11.88
CA ASN A 50 5.30 11.64 12.26
C ASN A 50 5.50 10.39 11.40
N TYR A 51 6.74 10.11 11.02
CA TYR A 51 7.09 8.95 10.20
C TYR A 51 6.67 7.59 10.81
N ALA A 52 6.59 7.48 12.14
CA ALA A 52 6.08 6.28 12.82
C ALA A 52 4.59 5.98 12.52
N ASP A 53 3.87 6.99 12.04
CA ASP A 53 2.46 6.97 11.69
C ASP A 53 2.23 6.98 10.17
N ALA A 54 3.25 6.54 9.42
CA ALA A 54 3.21 6.49 7.98
C ALA A 54 2.58 5.20 7.41
N ILE A 55 1.97 5.35 6.24
CA ILE A 55 1.43 4.30 5.40
C ILE A 55 2.21 4.31 4.08
N TRP A 56 2.69 3.14 3.68
CA TRP A 56 3.43 2.98 2.43
C TRP A 56 2.50 2.57 1.30
N LEU A 57 2.56 3.31 0.21
CA LEU A 57 1.82 3.12 -1.04
C LEU A 57 2.86 2.89 -2.14
N GLY A 58 3.03 1.63 -2.54
CA GLY A 58 4.06 1.23 -3.50
C GLY A 58 3.80 1.65 -4.94
N GLY A 59 4.75 1.30 -5.81
CA GLY A 59 4.54 1.31 -7.26
C GLY A 59 4.88 2.63 -7.95
N VAL A 60 5.87 3.37 -7.45
CA VAL A 60 6.28 4.65 -8.05
C VAL A 60 7.78 4.61 -8.31
N LEU A 61 8.18 4.88 -9.57
CA LEU A 61 9.59 4.90 -10.02
C LEU A 61 10.34 3.54 -9.94
N ASN A 62 9.62 2.42 -9.93
CA ASN A 62 10.22 1.09 -10.06
C ASN A 62 10.66 0.81 -11.51
N GLY A 63 11.50 -0.21 -11.70
CA GLY A 63 11.90 -0.69 -13.04
C GLY A 63 10.74 -1.26 -13.85
N ALA A 64 10.96 -1.48 -15.14
CA ALA A 64 9.96 -2.06 -16.03
C ALA A 64 9.56 -3.49 -15.57
N PRO A 65 8.25 -3.79 -15.42
CA PRO A 65 7.81 -5.07 -14.90
C PRO A 65 7.97 -6.19 -15.93
N VAL A 66 8.32 -7.39 -15.47
CA VAL A 66 8.39 -8.62 -16.29
C VAL A 66 7.23 -9.59 -16.05
N GLN A 67 6.43 -9.34 -15.01
CA GLN A 67 5.19 -10.06 -14.68
C GLN A 67 4.12 -9.02 -14.34
N PHE A 68 3.01 -8.99 -15.09
CA PHE A 68 1.99 -7.96 -14.93
C PHE A 68 0.63 -8.32 -15.54
N VAL A 69 -0.38 -7.55 -15.13
CA VAL A 69 -1.68 -7.44 -15.80
C VAL A 69 -1.82 -6.00 -16.27
N GLU A 70 -2.00 -5.79 -17.57
CA GLU A 70 -2.16 -4.48 -18.21
C GLU A 70 -3.56 -4.39 -18.85
N PHE A 71 -4.28 -3.32 -18.54
CA PHE A 71 -5.50 -2.93 -19.25
C PHE A 71 -5.11 -1.97 -20.37
N ALA A 72 -5.09 -2.46 -21.61
CA ALA A 72 -4.78 -1.68 -22.80
C ALA A 72 -6.05 -1.41 -23.63
N ASP A 73 -5.93 -0.65 -24.71
CA ASP A 73 -7.05 -0.38 -25.61
C ASP A 73 -7.67 -1.67 -26.12
N ASN A 74 -8.94 -1.91 -25.75
CA ASN A 74 -9.74 -3.07 -26.12
C ASN A 74 -9.14 -4.45 -25.78
N GLN A 75 -8.14 -4.54 -24.89
CA GLN A 75 -7.57 -5.82 -24.49
C GLN A 75 -7.02 -5.81 -23.06
N ILE A 76 -6.91 -7.00 -22.46
CA ILE A 76 -6.19 -7.21 -21.20
C ILE A 76 -4.99 -8.12 -21.50
N ARG A 77 -3.78 -7.67 -21.18
CA ARG A 77 -2.55 -8.47 -21.30
C ARG A 77 -2.16 -9.01 -19.94
N VAL A 78 -2.04 -10.33 -19.85
CA VAL A 78 -1.57 -11.02 -18.65
C VAL A 78 -0.25 -11.71 -19.01
N ILE A 79 0.84 -11.28 -18.40
CA ILE A 79 2.17 -11.87 -18.59
C ILE A 79 2.61 -12.51 -17.28
N SER A 80 2.81 -13.83 -17.31
CA SER A 80 3.52 -14.60 -16.29
C SER A 80 4.67 -15.33 -16.97
N PRO A 81 5.94 -15.00 -16.67
CA PRO A 81 7.08 -15.64 -17.31
C PRO A 81 7.26 -17.12 -16.93
N TRP A 82 6.50 -17.61 -15.94
CA TRP A 82 6.51 -18.98 -15.43
C TRP A 82 5.10 -19.46 -15.16
#